data_AF-A0A972LJV3-F1
#
_entry.id   AF-A0A972LJV3-F1
#
_cell.length_a   1.000
_cell.length_b   1.000
_cell.length_c   1.000
_cell.angle_alpha   90.00
_cell.angle_beta   90.00
_cell.angle_gamma   90.00
#
_symmetry.space_group_name_H-M   'P 1'
#
loop_
_entity.id
_entity.type
_entity.pdbx_description
1 polymer ?
#
loop_
_entity_poly.entity_id
_entity_poly.type
_entity_poly.pdbx_seq_one_letter_code
_entity_poly.pdbx_strand_id
1 'polypeptide(L)'
;MFRFKTIAFFLSFLLFLVACTSNNATPPRPKSVPNDAMWIGGVDGGAWILLKKNQSDPEYIYRAEVYGDQAGNQWYIGRLEVIPNSQPSVPLGRAGAYGVWDGDRLLLEDGRVMRAIDSFDPFKEEG
;
A
#
# COMPACT_ATOMS: atom_id res chain seq x y z
N MET A 1 -42.56 15.14 29.61
CA MET A 1 -41.43 14.20 29.75
C MET A 1 -40.93 13.85 28.35
N PHE A 2 -40.02 14.68 27.82
CA PHE A 2 -39.50 14.54 26.47
C PHE A 2 -38.75 13.21 26.32
N ARG A 3 -39.05 12.46 25.25
CA ARG A 3 -38.47 11.15 24.98
C ARG A 3 -36.99 11.30 24.56
N PHE A 4 -36.10 11.46 25.54
CA PHE A 4 -34.64 11.56 25.36
C PHE A 4 -34.04 10.37 24.59
N LYS A 5 -34.71 9.20 24.62
CA LYS A 5 -34.25 7.99 23.90
C LYS A 5 -34.27 8.14 22.37
N THR A 6 -35.21 8.88 21.80
CA THR A 6 -35.34 9.01 20.33
C THR A 6 -34.29 9.96 19.75
N ILE A 7 -33.92 11.00 20.51
CA ILE A 7 -32.90 11.98 20.13
C ILE A 7 -31.50 11.32 20.15
N ALA A 8 -31.21 10.51 21.16
CA ALA A 8 -29.94 9.79 21.25
C ALA A 8 -29.73 8.81 20.08
N PHE A 9 -30.80 8.16 19.61
CA PHE A 9 -30.72 7.23 18.47
C PHE A 9 -30.46 7.96 17.15
N PHE A 10 -31.10 9.12 16.93
CA PHE A 10 -30.84 9.96 15.76
C PHE A 10 -29.44 10.58 15.78
N LEU A 11 -28.94 11.00 16.94
CA LEU A 11 -27.59 11.55 17.10
C LEU A 11 -26.51 10.49 16.86
N SER A 12 -26.74 9.25 17.32
CA SER A 12 -25.86 8.12 17.04
C SER A 12 -25.84 7.74 15.56
N PHE A 13 -26.99 7.82 14.87
CA PHE A 13 -27.07 7.55 13.42
C PHE A 13 -26.39 8.64 12.58
N LEU A 14 -26.47 9.90 13.02
CA LEU A 14 -25.81 11.03 12.35
C LEU A 14 -24.27 10.95 12.41
N LEU A 15 -23.72 10.39 13.50
CA LEU A 15 -22.26 10.21 13.67
C LEU A 15 -21.68 9.14 12.73
N PHE A 16 -22.48 8.16 12.29
CA PHE A 16 -22.03 7.15 11.32
C PHE A 16 -21.91 7.69 9.89
N LEU A 17 -22.58 8.79 9.55
CA LEU A 17 -22.58 9.35 8.19
C LEU A 17 -21.35 10.21 7.86
N VAL A 18 -20.51 10.53 8.85
CA VAL A 18 -19.33 11.41 8.67
C VAL A 18 -18.01 10.60 8.59
N ALA A 19 -18.06 9.27 8.73
CA ALA A 19 -16.87 8.43 8.86
C ALA A 19 -16.13 8.08 7.55
N CYS A 20 -16.54 8.61 6.39
CA CYS A 20 -15.86 8.35 5.12
C CYS A 20 -15.38 9.62 4.44
N THR A 21 -14.32 10.23 4.97
CA THR A 21 -13.40 11.05 4.17
C THR A 21 -12.01 10.47 4.38
N SER A 22 -11.58 9.63 3.43
CA SER A 22 -10.20 9.16 3.36
C SER A 22 -9.33 10.30 2.85
N ASN A 23 -9.00 11.24 3.74
CA ASN A 23 -7.86 12.10 3.52
C ASN A 23 -6.62 11.20 3.61
N ASN A 24 -6.25 10.58 2.49
CA ASN A 24 -4.95 9.94 2.32
C ASN A 24 -3.89 11.05 2.37
N ALA A 25 -3.55 11.49 3.58
CA ALA A 25 -2.53 12.46 3.81
C ALA A 25 -1.19 11.78 3.53
N THR A 26 -0.70 11.90 2.30
CA THR A 26 0.64 11.49 1.94
C THR A 26 1.64 12.21 2.84
N PRO A 27 2.51 11.49 3.59
CA PRO A 27 3.48 12.12 4.45
C PRO A 27 4.52 12.90 3.62
N PRO A 28 5.28 13.81 4.23
CA PRO A 28 6.42 14.43 3.57
C PRO A 28 7.40 13.36 3.06
N ARG A 29 7.76 13.43 1.78
CA ARG A 29 8.67 12.46 1.17
C ARG A 29 10.08 12.55 1.79
N PRO A 30 10.64 11.46 2.33
CA PRO A 30 12.03 11.44 2.78
C PRO A 30 13.01 11.63 1.61
N LYS A 31 14.16 12.27 1.86
CA LYS A 31 15.16 12.56 0.81
C LYS A 31 15.76 11.30 0.16
N SER A 32 15.75 10.17 0.85
CA SER A 32 16.23 8.88 0.34
C SER A 32 15.25 8.21 -0.61
N VAL A 33 13.98 8.63 -0.62
CA VAL A 33 12.94 8.02 -1.45
C VAL A 33 12.96 8.65 -2.85
N PRO A 34 13.06 7.84 -3.93
CA PRO A 34 12.99 8.32 -5.31
C PRO A 34 11.73 9.15 -5.58
N ASN A 35 11.84 10.17 -6.44
CA ASN A 35 10.71 11.08 -6.77
C ASN A 35 9.54 10.36 -7.46
N ASP A 36 9.82 9.28 -8.18
CA ASP A 36 8.87 8.45 -8.89
C ASP A 36 8.24 7.35 -8.01
N ALA A 37 8.72 7.16 -6.78
CA ALA A 37 8.07 6.26 -5.84
C ALA A 37 6.70 6.80 -5.43
N MET A 38 5.69 5.95 -5.41
CA MET A 38 4.32 6.29 -5.04
C MET A 38 4.07 5.96 -3.56
N TRP A 39 3.34 6.83 -2.87
CA TRP A 39 2.88 6.55 -1.52
C TRP A 39 1.70 5.57 -1.57
N ILE A 40 1.80 4.49 -0.81
CA ILE A 40 0.73 3.51 -0.60
C ILE A 40 0.49 3.34 0.90
N GLY A 41 -0.67 3.79 1.37
CA GLY A 41 -1.00 3.80 2.78
C GLY A 41 -1.93 4.95 3.17
N GLY A 42 -2.17 5.05 4.48
CA GLY A 42 -3.11 6.00 5.06
C GLY A 42 -2.45 6.87 6.12
N VAL A 43 -3.29 7.56 6.89
CA VAL A 43 -2.86 8.40 8.02
C VAL A 43 -2.11 7.62 9.11
N ASP A 44 -2.41 6.33 9.23
CA ASP A 44 -1.82 5.44 10.25
C ASP A 44 -0.48 4.83 9.81
N GLY A 45 -0.01 5.15 8.60
CA GLY A 45 1.26 4.66 8.06
C GLY A 45 1.13 4.03 6.67
N GLY A 46 2.26 3.64 6.12
CA GLY A 46 2.35 3.09 4.77
C GLY A 46 3.78 2.92 4.28
N ALA A 47 3.93 2.82 2.96
CA ALA A 47 5.21 2.69 2.31
C ALA A 47 5.30 3.56 1.05
N TRP A 48 6.51 3.90 0.68
CA TRP A 48 6.82 4.41 -0.65
C TRP A 48 7.23 3.24 -1.54
N ILE A 49 6.61 3.10 -2.70
CA ILE A 49 6.88 2.01 -3.62
C ILE A 49 7.28 2.54 -4.99
N LEU A 50 8.38 2.04 -5.51
CA LEU A 50 8.78 2.20 -6.90
C LEU A 50 8.63 0.85 -7.61
N LEU A 51 7.77 0.82 -8.64
CA LEU A 51 7.59 -0.37 -9.49
C LEU A 51 8.08 -0.10 -10.90
N LYS A 52 8.84 -1.05 -11.44
CA LYS A 52 9.37 -1.01 -12.79
C LYS A 52 9.05 -2.32 -13.51
N LYS A 53 8.72 -2.21 -14.79
CA LYS A 53 8.59 -3.36 -15.71
C LYS A 53 9.84 -3.44 -16.56
N ASN A 54 10.47 -4.62 -16.61
CA ASN A 54 11.55 -4.90 -17.55
C ASN A 54 11.02 -5.82 -18.66
N GLN A 55 11.39 -5.53 -19.91
CA GLN A 55 11.01 -6.31 -21.09
C GLN A 55 11.60 -7.72 -21.09
N SER A 56 12.71 -7.94 -20.39
CA SER A 56 13.33 -9.27 -20.26
C SER A 56 12.65 -10.17 -19.23
N ASP A 57 11.88 -9.59 -18.29
CA ASP A 57 11.24 -10.34 -17.22
C ASP A 57 9.89 -10.89 -17.72
N PRO A 58 9.43 -12.07 -17.24
CA PRO A 58 8.10 -12.57 -17.57
C PRO A 58 7.00 -11.53 -17.32
N GLU A 59 5.90 -11.55 -18.07
CA GLU A 59 4.81 -10.55 -17.96
C GLU A 59 4.28 -10.36 -16.53
N TYR A 60 4.24 -11.43 -15.74
CA TYR A 60 3.79 -11.42 -14.34
C TYR A 60 4.86 -10.97 -13.32
N ILE A 61 6.08 -10.61 -13.76
CA ILE A 61 7.18 -10.18 -12.89
C ILE A 61 7.39 -8.66 -13.00
N TYR A 62 7.51 -8.02 -11.85
CA TYR A 62 7.86 -6.61 -11.70
C TYR A 62 9.04 -6.46 -10.75
N ARG A 63 9.80 -5.38 -10.91
CA ARG A 63 10.88 -5.02 -9.98
C ARG A 63 10.38 -3.94 -9.05
N ALA A 64 10.59 -4.13 -7.76
CA ALA A 64 10.10 -3.24 -6.71
C ALA A 64 11.24 -2.74 -5.83
N GLU A 65 11.11 -1.49 -5.41
CA GLU A 65 11.84 -0.89 -4.30
C GLU A 65 10.78 -0.37 -3.31
N VAL A 66 10.84 -0.79 -2.06
CA VAL A 66 9.88 -0.41 -0.99
C VAL A 66 10.64 0.31 0.11
N TYR A 67 10.14 1.47 0.53
CA TYR A 67 10.74 2.30 1.56
C TYR A 67 9.73 2.65 2.65
N GLY A 68 10.21 2.69 3.89
CA GLY A 68 9.40 3.12 5.03
C GLY A 68 8.99 4.59 4.97
N ASP A 69 7.89 4.89 5.63
CA ASP A 69 7.22 6.19 5.67
C ASP A 69 8.00 7.30 6.39
N GLN A 70 8.67 6.98 7.50
CA GLN A 70 9.33 7.98 8.36
C GLN A 70 10.69 8.43 7.82
N ALA A 71 11.66 7.52 7.75
CA ALA A 71 13.04 7.83 7.37
C ALA A 71 13.36 7.51 5.91
N GLY A 72 12.43 6.86 5.18
CA GLY A 72 12.71 6.35 3.84
C GLY A 72 13.74 5.23 3.83
N ASN A 73 13.80 4.44 4.91
CA ASN A 73 14.66 3.26 4.99
C ASN A 73 14.17 2.24 3.98
N GLN A 74 15.09 1.61 3.24
CA GLN A 74 14.74 0.57 2.28
C GLN A 74 14.29 -0.70 3.02
N TRP A 75 13.02 -1.06 2.87
CA TRP A 75 12.42 -2.28 3.41
C TRP A 75 12.55 -3.45 2.45
N TYR A 76 12.47 -3.20 1.14
CA TYR A 76 12.57 -4.25 0.12
C TYR A 76 13.22 -3.75 -1.17
N ILE A 77 14.03 -4.60 -1.79
CA ILE A 77 14.45 -4.47 -3.19
C ILE A 77 14.47 -5.86 -3.83
N GLY A 78 13.75 -6.03 -4.93
CA GLY A 78 13.69 -7.33 -5.59
C GLY A 78 12.53 -7.48 -6.55
N ARG A 79 12.26 -8.71 -6.96
CA ARG A 79 11.18 -9.05 -7.87
C ARG A 79 9.90 -9.38 -7.13
N LEU A 80 8.78 -8.93 -7.68
CA LEU A 80 7.44 -9.32 -7.26
C LEU A 80 6.76 -10.09 -8.38
N GLU A 81 6.05 -11.15 -8.02
CA GLU A 81 5.19 -11.93 -8.90
C GLU A 81 3.72 -11.56 -8.70
N VAL A 82 3.01 -11.24 -9.78
CA VAL A 82 1.57 -10.98 -9.78
C VAL A 82 0.79 -12.30 -9.68
N ILE A 83 -0.16 -12.35 -8.75
CA ILE A 83 -1.01 -13.52 -8.49
C ILE A 83 -2.49 -13.11 -8.63
N PRO A 84 -3.28 -13.79 -9.50
CA PRO A 84 -2.87 -14.89 -10.38
C PRO A 84 -2.07 -14.39 -11.60
N ASN A 85 -1.11 -15.20 -12.06
CA ASN A 85 -0.25 -14.84 -13.20
C ASN A 85 -0.96 -14.82 -14.56
N SER A 86 -2.21 -15.32 -14.63
CA SER A 86 -3.09 -15.21 -15.81
C SER A 86 -3.59 -13.79 -16.07
N GLN A 87 -3.45 -12.89 -15.09
CA GLN A 87 -3.75 -11.47 -15.20
C GLN A 87 -2.51 -10.68 -14.76
N PRO A 88 -1.46 -10.60 -15.58
CA PRO A 88 -0.16 -10.07 -15.15
C PRO A 88 -0.10 -8.53 -15.08
N SER A 89 -0.99 -7.83 -15.79
CA SER A 89 -0.90 -6.38 -15.93
C SER A 89 -1.29 -5.66 -14.64
N VAL A 90 -0.44 -4.72 -14.19
CA VAL A 90 -0.72 -3.77 -13.11
C VAL A 90 -0.44 -2.32 -13.56
N PRO A 91 -1.24 -1.34 -13.11
CA PRO A 91 -1.06 0.06 -13.52
C PRO A 91 0.11 0.73 -12.78
N LEU A 92 1.23 0.92 -13.47
CA LEU A 92 2.39 1.61 -12.91
C LEU A 92 2.08 3.09 -12.64
N GLY A 93 2.61 3.62 -11.53
CA GLY A 93 2.46 5.04 -11.15
C GLY A 93 1.06 5.46 -10.68
N ARG A 94 0.10 4.53 -10.58
CA ARG A 94 -1.25 4.79 -10.08
C ARG A 94 -1.39 4.33 -8.64
N ALA A 95 -1.04 5.19 -7.68
CA ALA A 95 -1.09 4.89 -6.24
C ALA A 95 -2.42 4.24 -5.81
N GLY A 96 -3.57 4.76 -6.27
CA GLY A 96 -4.90 4.21 -5.95
C GLY A 96 -5.25 2.88 -6.62
N ALA A 97 -4.30 2.15 -7.19
CA ALA A 97 -4.45 0.75 -7.58
C ALA A 97 -3.79 -0.22 -6.60
N TYR A 98 -3.11 0.31 -5.59
CA TYR A 98 -2.34 -0.43 -4.60
C TYR A 98 -2.89 -0.10 -3.22
N GLY A 99 -3.02 -1.12 -2.38
CA GLY A 99 -3.47 -0.99 -1.00
C GLY A 99 -2.27 -0.80 -0.06
N VAL A 100 -1.73 -1.91 0.43
CA VAL A 100 -0.70 -1.92 1.48
C VAL A 100 0.40 -2.93 1.18
N TRP A 101 1.61 -2.63 1.67
CA TRP A 101 2.72 -3.56 1.77
C TRP A 101 2.70 -4.22 3.15
N ASP A 102 2.63 -5.55 3.19
CA ASP A 102 2.55 -6.31 4.46
C ASP A 102 3.89 -6.90 4.93
N GLY A 103 4.98 -6.64 4.21
CA GLY A 103 6.30 -7.22 4.45
C GLY A 103 6.72 -8.22 3.39
N ASP A 104 5.77 -8.97 2.82
CA ASP A 104 6.02 -10.01 1.82
C ASP A 104 5.20 -9.79 0.52
N ARG A 105 4.10 -9.06 0.62
CA ARG A 105 3.11 -8.88 -0.43
C ARG A 105 2.69 -7.42 -0.53
N LEU A 106 2.54 -6.98 -1.77
CA LEU A 106 1.83 -5.78 -2.13
C LEU A 106 0.39 -6.13 -2.50
N LEU A 107 -0.57 -5.71 -1.67
CA LEU A 107 -1.99 -5.87 -1.96
C LEU A 107 -2.42 -4.89 -3.05
N LEU A 108 -3.20 -5.37 -4.03
CA LEU A 108 -3.81 -4.54 -5.06
C LEU A 108 -5.28 -4.26 -4.72
N GLU A 109 -5.77 -3.09 -5.12
CA GLU A 109 -7.16 -2.67 -4.85
C GLU A 109 -8.21 -3.58 -5.55
N ASP A 110 -7.79 -4.31 -6.58
CA ASP A 110 -8.65 -5.28 -7.28
C ASP A 110 -8.65 -6.69 -6.65
N GLY A 111 -8.03 -6.84 -5.47
CA GLY A 111 -7.97 -8.09 -4.71
C GLY A 111 -6.86 -9.05 -5.12
N ARG A 112 -6.08 -8.72 -6.16
CA ARG A 112 -4.85 -9.45 -6.51
C ARG A 112 -3.70 -9.07 -5.58
N VAL A 113 -2.60 -9.79 -5.67
CA VAL A 113 -1.38 -9.50 -4.90
C VAL A 113 -0.13 -9.57 -5.78
N MET A 114 0.89 -8.81 -5.42
CA MET A 114 2.24 -8.98 -5.92
C MET A 114 3.12 -9.53 -4.79
N ARG A 115 3.57 -10.77 -4.90
CA ARG A 115 4.33 -11.47 -3.85
C ARG A 115 5.83 -11.35 -4.12
N ALA A 116 6.62 -11.05 -3.08
CA ALA A 116 8.07 -11.13 -3.15
C ALA A 116 8.53 -12.56 -3.49
N ILE A 117 9.38 -12.69 -4.49
CA ILE A 117 9.96 -13.99 -4.90
C ILE A 117 11.48 -14.03 -4.71
N ASP A 118 12.09 -12.89 -4.41
CA ASP A 118 13.48 -12.80 -3.98
C ASP A 118 13.53 -12.61 -2.47
N SER A 119 14.50 -13.23 -1.82
CA SER A 119 14.78 -12.98 -0.42
C SER A 119 15.49 -11.64 -0.27
N PHE A 120 14.77 -10.62 0.17
CA PHE A 120 15.36 -9.53 0.96
C PHE A 120 14.50 -9.30 2.19
N ASP A 121 15.04 -9.68 3.35
CA ASP A 121 14.49 -9.41 4.67
C ASP A 121 15.59 -8.69 5.48
N PRO A 122 15.48 -7.37 5.72
CA PRO A 122 16.47 -6.62 6.50
C PRO A 122 16.36 -6.86 8.02
N PHE A 123 15.39 -7.66 8.48
CA PHE A 123 15.12 -7.96 9.89
C PHE A 123 15.15 -9.45 10.24
N LYS A 124 15.43 -10.33 9.28
CA LYS A 124 15.84 -11.70 9.57
C LYS A 124 17.21 -11.64 10.21
N GLU A 125 17.26 -11.73 11.53
CA GLU A 125 18.47 -12.27 12.15
C GLU A 125 18.62 -13.71 11.65
N GLU A 126 19.70 -13.98 10.94
CA GLU A 126 20.11 -15.35 10.64
C GLU A 126 20.43 -16.04 11.97
N GLY A 127 19.60 -17.02 12.34
CA GLY A 127 19.81 -17.88 13.51
C GLY A 127 20.89 -18.93 13.29
#